data_AF-A0A0S8BEV5-F1
#
_entry.id   AF-A0A0S8BEV5-F1
#
_cell.length_a   1.000
_cell.length_b   1.000
_cell.length_c   1.000
_cell.angle_alpha   90.00
_cell.angle_beta   90.00
_cell.angle_gamma   90.00
#
_symmetry.space_group_name_H-M   'P 1'
#
loop_
_entity.id
_entity.type
_entity.pdbx_description
1 polymer ?
#
loop_
_entity_poly.entity_id
_entity_poly.type
_entity_poly.pdbx_seq_one_letter_code
_entity_poly.pdbx_strand_id
1 'polypeptide(L)' 'MASYTGDSRGHSVGEVDPASASVVLDDGSRWQVYEGFVEIISAWQAGEMVTIKPNRDPEYPYKLVNVHKNQSVEVRFQP' A
#
# COMPACT_ATOMS: atom_id res chain seq x y z
N MET A 1 17.68 -0.99 -8.33
CA MET A 1 16.33 -0.61 -7.85
C MET A 1 15.66 -1.90 -7.40
N ALA A 2 15.29 -2.01 -6.12
CA ALA A 2 14.58 -3.19 -5.62
C ALA A 2 13.14 -3.12 -6.13
N SER A 3 12.79 -3.98 -7.09
CA SER A 3 11.42 -4.17 -7.56
C SER A 3 10.76 -5.24 -6.71
N TYR A 4 9.57 -4.96 -6.18
CA TYR A 4 8.77 -5.97 -5.48
C TYR A 4 8.43 -7.10 -6.46
N THR A 5 8.82 -8.33 -6.13
CA THR A 5 8.59 -9.54 -6.93
C THR A 5 7.34 -10.31 -6.50
N GLY A 6 6.50 -9.75 -5.63
CA GLY A 6 5.41 -10.47 -4.99
C GLY A 6 4.27 -10.90 -5.90
N ASP A 7 3.56 -11.90 -5.41
CA ASP A 7 2.52 -12.69 -6.06
C ASP A 7 1.28 -11.83 -6.38
N SER A 8 0.58 -12.17 -7.45
CA SER A 8 -0.76 -11.68 -7.82
C SER A 8 -1.87 -11.87 -6.76
N ARG A 9 -1.53 -12.29 -5.54
CA ARG A 9 -2.48 -12.56 -4.45
C ARG A 9 -2.91 -11.28 -3.75
N GLY A 10 -4.11 -11.30 -3.18
CA GLY A 10 -4.53 -10.29 -2.22
C GLY A 10 -3.70 -10.40 -0.94
N HIS A 11 -3.36 -9.25 -0.37
CA HIS A 11 -2.67 -9.10 0.90
C HIS A 11 -3.61 -8.53 1.94
N SER A 12 -3.26 -8.61 3.22
CA SER A 12 -3.99 -7.93 4.28
C SER A 12 -3.16 -6.77 4.83
N VAL A 13 -3.81 -5.69 5.21
CA VAL A 13 -3.18 -4.60 5.98
C VAL A 13 -2.72 -5.17 7.32
N GLY A 14 -1.43 -5.04 7.62
CA GLY A 14 -0.87 -5.38 8.93
C GLY A 14 -0.89 -4.17 9.85
N GLU A 15 -0.17 -3.12 9.46
CA GLU A 15 -0.05 -1.86 10.21
C GLU A 15 -0.19 -0.67 9.26
N VAL A 16 -0.76 0.42 9.76
CA VAL A 16 -0.82 1.70 9.06
C VAL A 16 -0.22 2.77 9.98
N ASP A 17 0.74 3.51 9.45
CA ASP A 17 1.32 4.68 10.10
C ASP A 17 1.08 5.91 9.21
N PRO A 18 -0.01 6.67 9.46
CA PRO A 18 -0.29 7.90 8.72
C PRO A 18 0.77 8.98 8.93
N ALA A 19 1.47 9.00 10.08
CA ALA A 19 2.45 10.03 10.40
C ALA A 19 3.72 9.90 9.54
N SER A 20 4.12 8.65 9.24
CA SER A 20 5.20 8.38 8.28
C SER A 20 4.71 8.09 6.86
N ALA A 21 3.40 8.26 6.61
CA ALA A 21 2.74 7.91 5.36
C ALA A 21 3.10 6.48 4.89
N SER A 22 3.09 5.50 5.78
CA SER A 22 3.50 4.13 5.47
C SER A 22 2.46 3.07 5.84
N VAL A 23 2.46 1.98 5.08
CA VAL A 23 1.62 0.81 5.28
C VAL A 23 2.50 -0.43 5.28
N VAL A 24 2.30 -1.32 6.25
CA VAL A 24 2.93 -2.63 6.33
C VAL A 24 1.86 -3.68 6.06
N LEU A 25 2.14 -4.62 5.16
CA LEU A 25 1.23 -5.73 4.84
C LEU A 25 1.55 -6.97 5.68
N ASP A 26 0.67 -7.97 5.59
CA ASP A 26 0.78 -9.25 6.32
C ASP A 26 2.01 -10.08 5.97
N ASP A 27 2.58 -9.89 4.77
CA ASP A 27 3.85 -10.50 4.35
C ASP A 27 5.09 -9.77 4.90
N GLY A 28 4.88 -8.71 5.70
CA GLY A 28 5.93 -7.85 6.25
C GLY A 28 6.48 -6.81 5.27
N SER A 29 5.95 -6.74 4.03
CA SER A 29 6.36 -5.72 3.06
C SER A 29 5.93 -4.34 3.52
N ARG A 30 6.85 -3.36 3.39
CA ARG A 30 6.59 -1.96 3.73
C ARG A 30 6.42 -1.13 2.47
N TRP A 31 5.43 -0.24 2.51
CA TRP A 31 5.04 0.60 1.40
C TRP A 31 4.97 2.05 1.84
N GLN A 32 5.72 2.91 1.16
CA GLN A 32 5.60 4.35 1.32
C GLN A 32 4.45 4.84 0.45
N VAL A 33 3.50 5.50 1.07
CA VAL A 33 2.33 6.10 0.45
C VAL A 33 2.67 7.52 -0.02
N TYR A 34 2.14 7.93 -1.17
CA TYR A 34 2.20 9.32 -1.60
C TYR A 34 1.45 10.20 -0.60
N GLU A 35 2.07 11.30 -0.16
CA GLU A 35 1.59 12.12 0.96
C GLU A 35 0.15 12.64 0.78
N GLY A 36 -0.28 12.86 -0.48
CA GLY A 36 -1.66 13.25 -0.79
C GLY A 36 -2.72 12.20 -0.45
N PHE A 37 -2.34 10.95 -0.14
CA PHE A 37 -3.24 9.86 0.26
C PHE A 37 -3.17 9.53 1.76
N VAL A 38 -2.46 10.32 2.58
CA VAL A 38 -2.33 10.05 4.03
C VAL A 38 -3.70 10.03 4.73
N GLU A 39 -4.60 10.96 4.39
CA GLU A 39 -5.96 10.96 4.95
C GLU A 39 -6.74 9.69 4.59
N ILE A 40 -6.51 9.12 3.40
CA ILE A 40 -7.19 7.91 2.93
C ILE A 40 -6.73 6.69 3.74
N ILE A 41 -5.42 6.52 3.92
CA ILE A 41 -4.90 5.38 4.70
C ILE A 41 -5.23 5.49 6.19
N SER A 42 -5.47 6.70 6.70
CA SER A 42 -5.85 6.89 8.12
C SER A 42 -7.15 6.16 8.52
N ALA A 43 -8.01 5.88 7.53
CA ALA A 43 -9.26 5.14 7.72
C ALA A 43 -9.09 3.62 7.54
N TRP A 44 -7.93 3.14 7.10
CA TRP A 44 -7.65 1.72 6.87
C TRP A 44 -7.39 1.01 8.19
N GLN A 45 -7.79 -0.26 8.25
CA GLN A 45 -7.69 -1.07 9.46
C GLN A 45 -6.89 -2.33 9.20
N ALA A 46 -6.17 -2.79 10.23
CA ALA A 46 -5.50 -4.08 10.20
C ALA A 46 -6.50 -5.21 9.87
N GLY A 47 -6.09 -6.13 9.01
CA GLY A 47 -6.91 -7.23 8.50
C GLY A 47 -7.76 -6.89 7.26
N GLU A 48 -7.86 -5.63 6.86
CA GLU A 48 -8.53 -5.27 5.60
C GLU A 48 -7.71 -5.76 4.39
N MET A 49 -8.39 -6.34 3.41
CA MET A 49 -7.73 -6.87 2.22
C MET A 49 -7.38 -5.76 1.23
N VAL A 50 -6.14 -5.80 0.74
CA VAL A 50 -5.62 -4.94 -0.30
C VAL A 50 -5.08 -5.76 -1.46
N THR A 51 -5.16 -5.22 -2.66
CA THR A 51 -4.47 -5.78 -3.84
C THR A 51 -3.41 -4.81 -4.32
N ILE A 52 -2.27 -5.34 -4.75
CA ILE A 52 -1.17 -4.56 -5.30
C ILE A 52 -1.33 -4.52 -6.83
N LYS A 53 -1.32 -3.33 -7.42
CA LYS A 53 -1.40 -3.13 -8.87
C LYS A 53 -0.25 -2.25 -9.36
N PRO A 54 0.22 -2.40 -10.61
CA PRO A 54 1.16 -1.47 -11.19
C PRO A 54 0.53 -0.06 -11.34
N ASN A 55 1.34 0.96 -11.13
CA ASN A 55 1.02 2.36 -11.42
C ASN A 55 1.88 2.88 -12.58
N ARG A 56 1.43 3.96 -13.23
CA ARG A 56 2.19 4.62 -14.31
C ARG A 56 3.19 5.65 -13.80
N ASP A 57 3.07 6.06 -12.55
CA ASP A 57 3.99 7.00 -11.91
C ASP A 57 5.33 6.30 -11.58
N PRO A 58 6.47 6.79 -12.08
CA PRO A 58 7.77 6.18 -11.80
C PRO A 58 8.25 6.38 -10.35
N GLU A 59 7.79 7.41 -9.64
CA GLU A 59 8.11 7.66 -8.23
C GLU A 59 7.29 6.77 -7.29
N TYR A 60 6.05 6.48 -7.69
CA TYR A 60 5.11 5.59 -6.99
C TYR A 60 4.61 4.48 -7.93
N PRO A 61 5.46 3.50 -8.29
CA PRO A 61 5.19 2.54 -9.36
C PRO A 61 4.12 1.50 -9.03
N TYR A 62 3.51 1.54 -7.85
CA TYR A 62 2.49 0.60 -7.41
C TYR A 62 1.27 1.33 -6.83
N LYS A 63 0.14 0.63 -6.76
CA LYS A 63 -1.07 1.03 -6.05
C LYS A 63 -1.49 -0.04 -5.08
N LEU A 64 -1.82 0.35 -3.85
CA LEU A 64 -2.59 -0.49 -2.94
C LEU A 64 -4.07 -0.18 -3.13
N VAL A 65 -4.87 -1.19 -3.42
CA VAL A 65 -6.33 -1.06 -3.59
C VAL A 65 -7.01 -1.79 -2.45
N ASN A 66 -7.58 -1.06 -1.50
CA ASN A 66 -8.38 -1.60 -0.40
C ASN A 66 -9.77 -1.99 -0.92
N VAL A 67 -10.07 -3.29 -0.92
CA VAL A 67 -11.29 -3.84 -1.51
C VAL A 67 -12.53 -3.59 -0.64
N HIS A 68 -12.35 -3.33 0.65
CA HIS A 68 -13.47 -3.09 1.58
C HIS A 68 -14.02 -1.67 1.46
N LYS A 69 -13.16 -0.70 1.14
CA LYS A 69 -13.53 0.72 1.04
C LYS A 69 -13.63 1.23 -0.39
N ASN A 70 -13.26 0.40 -1.37
CA ASN A 70 -13.15 0.80 -2.79
C ASN A 70 -12.23 2.02 -2.97
N GLN A 71 -11.12 2.04 -2.23
CA GLN A 71 -10.12 3.11 -2.24
C GLN A 71 -8.80 2.58 -2.79
N SER A 72 -8.05 3.44 -3.46
CA SER A 72 -6.70 3.13 -3.91
C SER A 72 -5.74 4.25 -3.57
N VAL A 73 -4.52 3.89 -3.19
CA VAL A 73 -3.45 4.83 -2.88
C VAL A 73 -2.20 4.47 -3.67
N GLU A 74 -1.45 5.48 -4.07
CA GLU A 74 -0.21 5.31 -4.82
C GLU A 74 0.95 5.10 -3.87
N VAL A 75 1.77 4.09 -4.13
CA VAL A 75 2.81 3.64 -3.22
C VAL A 75 4.11 3.28 -3.95
N ARG A 76 5.21 3.32 -3.20
CA ARG A 76 6.49 2.73 -3.59
C ARG A 76 6.94 1.74 -2.52
N PHE A 77 7.55 0.65 -2.97
CA PHE A 77 8.09 -0.37 -2.07
C PHE A 77 9.28 0.18 -1.29
N GLN A 78 9.35 -0.12 0.01
CA GLN A 78 10.50 0.14 0.87
C GLN A 78 11.13 -1.20 1.28
N PRO A 79 12.39 -1.46 0.88
CA PRO A 79 13.12 -2.66 1.26
C PRO A 79 13.53 -2.66 2.74
#